data_AF-A0A538P1V2-F1
#
_entry.id   AF-A0A538P1V2-F1
#
_cell.length_a   1.000
_cell.length_b   1.000
_cell.length_c   1.000
_cell.angle_alpha   90.00
_cell.angle_beta   90.00
_cell.angle_gamma   90.00
#
_symmetry.space_group_name_H-M   'P 1'
#
loop_
_entity.id
_entity.type
_entity.pdbx_description
1 polymer ?
#
loop_
_entity_poly.entity_id
_entity_poly.type
_entity_poly.pdbx_seq_one_letter_code
_entity_poly.pdbx_strand_id
1 'polypeptide(L)'
;MKEDYDGAEPSGNSVAILALLKLGAITDRKDFRQAAENSLRLFAHRLHELPQAVPYLLLGLDYWLEEPRRAVVVGDPNAANTRALIHAVHSVYQPNKVVLGNIGPVEPFARTLPAKDAPVVFLCTGTACQPPTSIADRIRSMLK
;
A
#
# COMPACT_ATOMS: atom_id res chain seq x y z
N MET A 1 25.82 12.76 -2.27
CA MET A 1 25.88 11.32 -1.90
C MET A 1 24.46 10.88 -1.59
N LYS A 2 23.97 9.76 -2.13
CA LYS A 2 22.66 9.21 -1.73
C LYS A 2 22.82 8.55 -0.36
N GLU A 3 21.95 8.87 0.59
CA GLU A 3 21.94 8.19 1.90
C GLU A 3 21.72 6.69 1.70
N ASP A 4 22.58 5.88 2.31
CA ASP A 4 22.59 4.44 2.11
C ASP A 4 22.33 3.67 3.41
N TYR A 5 22.01 4.36 4.51
CA TYR A 5 21.85 3.79 5.84
C TYR A 5 20.52 4.23 6.46
N ASP A 6 19.74 3.28 6.97
CA ASP A 6 18.58 3.57 7.82
C ASP A 6 19.02 3.44 9.29
N GLY A 7 19.05 4.57 10.01
CA GLY A 7 19.37 4.61 11.43
C GLY A 7 18.13 4.45 12.30
N ALA A 8 18.10 5.16 13.43
CA ALA A 8 16.86 5.32 14.20
C ALA A 8 15.74 5.99 13.36
N GLU A 9 16.15 6.82 12.40
CA GLU A 9 15.30 7.40 11.38
C GLU A 9 15.56 6.72 10.03
N PRO A 10 14.51 6.43 9.24
CA PRO A 10 14.68 5.87 7.91
C PRO A 10 15.30 6.91 6.97
N SER A 11 16.18 6.47 6.07
CA SER A 11 16.77 7.36 5.07
C SER A 11 15.71 7.87 4.09
N GLY A 12 15.97 9.04 3.50
CA GLY A 12 15.07 9.61 2.49
C GLY A 12 14.87 8.68 1.29
N ASN A 13 15.90 7.90 0.92
CA ASN A 13 15.82 6.93 -0.18
C ASN A 13 14.89 5.76 0.16
N SER A 14 15.04 5.17 1.34
CA SER A 14 14.19 4.04 1.77
C SER A 14 12.72 4.45 1.85
N VAL A 15 12.43 5.64 2.39
CA VAL A 15 11.06 6.20 2.42
C VAL A 15 10.52 6.43 1.02
N ALA A 16 11.32 7.06 0.14
CA ALA A 16 10.90 7.34 -1.23
C ALA A 16 10.61 6.08 -2.04
N ILE A 17 11.43 5.03 -1.88
CA ILE A 17 11.24 3.75 -2.57
C ILE A 17 9.89 3.14 -2.20
N LEU A 18 9.59 3.00 -0.91
CA LEU A 18 8.30 2.44 -0.47
C LEU A 18 7.12 3.31 -0.90
N ALA A 19 7.26 4.64 -0.85
CA ALA A 19 6.25 5.57 -1.32
C ALA A 19 5.96 5.43 -2.82
N LEU A 20 7.01 5.33 -3.65
CA LEU A 20 6.89 5.12 -5.09
C LEU A 20 6.22 3.77 -5.42
N LEU A 21 6.56 2.71 -4.69
CA LEU A 21 5.89 1.41 -4.85
C LEU A 21 4.39 1.50 -4.52
N LYS A 22 4.03 2.14 -3.40
CA LYS A 22 2.63 2.33 -3.01
C LYS A 22 1.88 3.23 -3.98
N LEU A 23 2.49 4.33 -4.45
CA LEU A 23 1.90 5.20 -5.47
C LEU A 23 1.69 4.45 -6.80
N GLY A 24 2.66 3.65 -7.23
CA GLY A 24 2.53 2.79 -8.41
C GLY A 24 1.35 1.84 -8.26
N ALA A 25 1.17 1.21 -7.10
CA ALA A 25 0.03 0.34 -6.81
C ALA A 25 -1.32 1.08 -6.74
N ILE A 26 -1.36 2.31 -6.22
CA ILE A 26 -2.59 3.13 -6.14
C ILE A 26 -3.02 3.57 -7.53
N THR A 27 -2.08 4.01 -8.37
CA THR A 27 -2.35 4.78 -9.59
C THR A 27 -2.18 3.98 -10.88
N ASP A 28 -1.66 2.76 -10.81
CA ASP A 28 -1.20 1.93 -11.94
C ASP A 28 -0.12 2.64 -12.82
N ARG A 29 0.65 3.54 -12.21
CA ARG A 29 1.73 4.29 -12.87
C ARG A 29 3.04 3.49 -12.86
N LYS A 30 3.40 2.95 -14.02
CA LYS A 30 4.61 2.14 -14.23
C LYS A 30 5.91 2.89 -13.96
N ASP A 31 5.95 4.20 -14.19
CA ASP A 31 7.12 5.03 -13.95
C ASP A 31 7.48 5.14 -12.46
N PHE A 32 6.49 5.19 -11.56
CA PHE A 32 6.76 5.11 -10.12
C PHE A 32 7.35 3.75 -9.73
N ARG A 33 6.77 2.66 -10.24
CA ARG A 33 7.29 1.31 -10.01
C ARG A 33 8.72 1.15 -10.54
N GLN A 34 9.01 1.66 -11.73
CA GLN A 34 10.34 1.60 -12.34
C GLN A 34 11.36 2.42 -11.56
N ALA A 35 10.99 3.62 -11.09
CA ALA A 35 11.87 4.46 -10.28
C ALA A 35 12.22 3.78 -8.94
N ALA A 36 11.25 3.12 -8.31
CA ALA A 36 11.49 2.32 -7.12
C ALA A 36 12.40 1.11 -7.39
N GLU A 37 12.13 0.36 -8.46
CA GLU A 37 12.95 -0.80 -8.84
C GLU A 37 14.40 -0.42 -9.12
N ASN A 38 14.63 0.65 -9.89
CA ASN A 38 15.98 1.14 -10.18
C ASN A 38 16.73 1.52 -8.90
N SER A 39 16.02 2.09 -7.93
CA SER A 39 16.58 2.47 -6.64
C SER A 39 16.86 1.25 -5.76
N LEU A 40 15.98 0.24 -5.74
CA LEU A 40 16.25 -1.04 -5.08
C LEU A 40 17.48 -1.74 -5.66
N ARG A 41 17.63 -1.75 -6.99
CA ARG A 41 18.81 -2.31 -7.67
C ARG A 41 20.10 -1.58 -7.30
N LEU A 42 20.05 -0.26 -7.17
CA LEU A 42 21.20 0.53 -6.73
C LEU A 42 21.70 0.11 -5.33
N PHE A 43 20.79 -0.24 -4.42
CA PHE A 43 21.11 -0.65 -3.06
C PHE A 43 21.15 -2.17 -2.86
N ALA A 44 21.05 -2.97 -3.93
CA ALA A 44 20.95 -4.43 -3.85
C ALA A 44 22.14 -5.07 -3.11
N HIS A 45 23.36 -4.57 -3.34
CA HIS A 45 24.54 -5.07 -2.64
C HIS A 45 24.44 -4.85 -1.12
N ARG A 46 23.94 -3.68 -0.67
CA ARG A 46 23.78 -3.39 0.75
C ARG A 46 22.66 -4.20 1.38
N LEU A 47 21.54 -4.38 0.67
CA LEU A 47 20.45 -5.26 1.08
C LEU A 47 20.93 -6.70 1.31
N HIS A 48 21.89 -7.16 0.50
CA HIS A 48 22.47 -8.50 0.59
C HIS A 48 23.51 -8.62 1.71
N GLU A 49 24.51 -7.73 1.75
CA GLU A 49 25.65 -7.85 2.67
C GLU A 49 25.38 -7.32 4.08
N LEU A 50 24.53 -6.30 4.20
CA LEU A 50 24.31 -5.58 5.47
C LEU A 50 22.82 -5.21 5.69
N PRO A 51 21.89 -6.17 5.63
CA PRO A 51 20.44 -5.92 5.74
C PRO A 51 20.04 -5.17 7.00
N GLN A 52 20.71 -5.42 8.13
CA GLN A 52 20.45 -4.76 9.42
C GLN A 52 20.75 -3.25 9.41
N ALA A 53 21.49 -2.76 8.42
CA ALA A 53 21.80 -1.35 8.25
C ALA A 53 20.77 -0.59 7.41
N VAL A 54 19.79 -1.30 6.83
CA VAL A 54 18.74 -0.75 5.96
C VAL A 54 17.35 -1.36 6.23
N PRO A 55 16.88 -1.44 7.50
CA PRO A 55 15.60 -2.07 7.83
C PRO A 55 14.37 -1.47 7.13
N TYR A 56 14.37 -0.17 6.82
CA TYR A 56 13.22 0.43 6.12
C TYR A 56 13.27 0.13 4.62
N LEU A 57 14.47 0.09 4.03
CA LEU A 57 14.64 -0.38 2.65
C LEU A 57 14.16 -1.82 2.47
N LEU A 58 14.37 -2.68 3.47
CA LEU A 58 13.86 -4.05 3.47
C LEU A 58 12.33 -4.11 3.35
N LEU A 59 11.59 -3.18 3.96
CA LEU A 59 10.14 -3.06 3.75
C LEU A 59 9.80 -2.72 2.30
N GLY A 60 10.62 -1.88 1.66
CA GLY A 60 10.49 -1.58 0.23
C GLY A 60 10.75 -2.81 -0.65
N LEU A 61 11.78 -3.59 -0.32
CA LEU A 61 12.07 -4.84 -1.04
C LEU A 61 10.96 -5.88 -0.85
N ASP A 62 10.50 -6.08 0.38
CA ASP A 62 9.39 -6.98 0.72
C ASP A 62 8.12 -6.63 -0.07
N TYR A 63 7.76 -5.34 -0.08
CA TYR A 63 6.64 -4.83 -0.86
C TYR A 63 6.80 -5.03 -2.37
N TRP A 64 8.03 -4.92 -2.90
CA TRP A 64 8.29 -5.13 -4.32
C TRP A 64 8.18 -6.60 -4.74
N LEU A 65 8.52 -7.54 -3.84
CA LEU A 65 8.47 -8.98 -4.07
C LEU A 65 7.06 -9.56 -3.95
N GLU A 66 6.20 -8.97 -3.11
CA GLU A 66 4.83 -9.44 -2.90
C GLU A 66 3.80 -8.75 -3.82
N GLU A 67 2.70 -9.46 -4.11
CA GLU A 67 1.52 -8.86 -4.72
C GLU A 67 0.79 -7.96 -3.70
N PRO A 68 0.60 -6.65 -3.97
CA PRO A 68 -0.01 -5.75 -3.01
C PRO A 68 -1.46 -6.13 -2.67
N ARG A 69 -1.77 -6.13 -1.36
CA ARG A 69 -3.14 -6.22 -0.86
C ARG A 69 -3.79 -4.85 -0.91
N ARG A 70 -4.88 -4.70 -1.66
CA ARG A 70 -5.62 -3.44 -1.80
C ARG A 70 -6.82 -3.44 -0.87
N ALA A 71 -6.93 -2.43 -0.02
CA ALA A 71 -8.16 -2.10 0.68
C ALA A 71 -8.83 -0.92 -0.05
N VAL A 72 -9.78 -1.24 -0.93
CA VAL A 72 -10.53 -0.22 -1.68
C VAL A 72 -11.72 0.22 -0.85
N VAL A 73 -11.71 1.48 -0.43
CA VAL A 73 -12.80 2.10 0.33
C VAL A 73 -13.71 2.85 -0.63
N VAL A 74 -14.94 2.38 -0.76
CA VAL A 74 -15.96 2.99 -1.62
C VAL A 74 -16.95 3.75 -0.74
N GLY A 75 -17.01 5.07 -0.92
CA GLY A 75 -17.84 5.98 -0.14
C GLY A 75 -17.29 7.41 -0.16
N ASP A 76 -18.06 8.39 0.32
CA ASP A 76 -17.57 9.76 0.49
C ASP A 76 -16.51 9.79 1.61
N PRO A 77 -15.24 10.14 1.33
CA PRO A 77 -14.18 10.17 2.33
C PRO A 77 -14.41 11.17 3.47
N ASN A 78 -15.30 12.15 3.28
CA ASN A 78 -15.63 13.14 4.30
C ASN A 78 -16.77 12.67 5.23
N ALA A 79 -17.56 11.68 4.81
CA ALA A 79 -18.66 11.15 5.61
C ALA A 79 -18.14 10.34 6.81
N ALA A 80 -18.78 10.52 7.97
CA ALA A 80 -18.33 9.94 9.24
C ALA A 80 -18.26 8.40 9.21
N ASN A 81 -19.23 7.76 8.55
CA ASN A 81 -19.27 6.31 8.36
C ASN A 81 -18.10 5.81 7.49
N THR A 82 -17.75 6.49 6.39
CA THR A 82 -16.58 6.14 5.58
C THR A 82 -15.28 6.32 6.36
N ARG A 83 -15.15 7.42 7.13
CA ARG A 83 -13.96 7.66 7.97
C ARG A 83 -13.77 6.57 9.02
N ALA A 84 -14.85 6.02 9.58
CA ALA A 84 -14.77 4.89 10.49
C ALA A 84 -14.21 3.62 9.81
N LEU A 85 -14.57 3.37 8.54
CA LEU A 85 -14.02 2.25 7.76
C LEU A 85 -12.55 2.49 7.39
N ILE A 86 -12.18 3.71 6.98
CA ILE A 86 -10.79 4.09 6.74
C ILE A 86 -9.95 3.84 7.99
N HIS A 87 -10.43 4.29 9.15
CA HIS A 87 -9.76 4.05 10.42
C HIS A 87 -9.62 2.54 10.73
N ALA A 88 -10.66 1.75 10.51
CA ALA A 88 -10.61 0.30 10.70
C ALA A 88 -9.56 -0.36 9.80
N VAL A 89 -9.47 0.04 8.52
CA VAL A 89 -8.45 -0.44 7.60
C VAL A 89 -7.05 -0.08 8.08
N HIS A 90 -6.82 1.15 8.54
CA HIS A 90 -5.51 1.60 9.03
C HIS A 90 -5.15 1.05 10.41
N SER A 91 -6.11 0.57 11.20
CA SER A 91 -5.87 0.06 12.56
C SER A 91 -5.12 -1.28 12.64
N VAL A 92 -5.02 -2.00 11.52
CA VAL A 92 -4.25 -3.25 11.44
C VAL A 92 -3.01 -3.01 10.60
N TYR A 93 -1.83 -3.22 11.17
CA TYR A 93 -0.58 -3.11 10.41
C TYR A 93 -0.42 -4.32 9.48
N GLN A 94 -0.18 -4.05 8.20
CA GLN A 94 0.12 -5.05 7.19
C GLN A 94 1.08 -4.43 6.17
N PRO A 95 2.34 -4.88 6.09
CA PRO A 95 3.39 -4.23 5.27
C PRO A 95 2.98 -4.02 3.81
N ASN A 96 2.40 -5.05 3.20
CA ASN A 96 2.08 -5.10 1.77
C ASN A 96 0.65 -4.64 1.46
N LYS A 97 0.04 -3.89 2.39
CA LYS A 97 -1.28 -3.27 2.19
C LYS A 97 -1.17 -1.86 1.65
N VAL A 98 -2.04 -1.57 0.69
CA VAL A 98 -2.30 -0.23 0.17
C VAL A 98 -3.79 0.12 0.31
N VAL A 99 -4.07 1.36 0.68
CA VAL A 99 -5.44 1.86 0.90
C VAL A 99 -5.73 2.90 -0.17
N LEU A 100 -6.86 2.75 -0.86
CA LEU A 100 -7.26 3.61 -1.98
C LEU A 100 -8.78 3.73 -2.06
N GLY A 101 -9.26 4.73 -2.78
CA GLY A 101 -10.66 4.84 -3.18
C GLY A 101 -10.94 4.17 -4.53
N ASN A 102 -12.16 4.32 -5.04
CA ASN A 102 -12.53 3.93 -6.41
C ASN A 102 -12.71 5.14 -7.37
N ILE A 103 -12.48 6.37 -6.88
CA ILE A 103 -12.61 7.63 -7.63
C ILE A 103 -11.27 8.38 -7.58
N GLY A 104 -11.00 9.24 -8.56
CA GLY A 104 -9.78 10.06 -8.63
C GLY A 104 -8.67 9.34 -9.40
N PRO A 105 -7.38 9.63 -9.15
CA PRO A 105 -6.25 8.99 -9.82
C PRO A 105 -5.95 7.61 -9.20
N VAL A 106 -6.87 6.66 -9.39
CA VAL A 106 -6.73 5.27 -8.92
C VAL A 106 -6.62 4.27 -10.07
N GLU A 107 -6.08 3.10 -9.76
CA GLU A 107 -5.90 1.97 -10.68
C GLU A 107 -7.23 1.48 -11.29
N PRO A 108 -7.22 0.90 -12.52
CA PRO A 108 -8.44 0.63 -13.28
C PRO A 108 -9.42 -0.35 -12.62
N PHE A 109 -8.93 -1.39 -11.95
CA PHE A 109 -9.76 -2.39 -11.27
C PHE A 109 -10.53 -1.78 -10.09
N ALA A 110 -9.91 -0.89 -9.31
CA ALA A 110 -10.60 -0.18 -8.24
C ALA A 110 -11.83 0.59 -8.74
N ARG A 111 -11.78 1.17 -9.95
CA ARG A 111 -12.89 1.94 -10.55
C ARG A 111 -14.09 1.10 -10.95
N THR A 112 -13.91 -0.20 -11.17
CA THR A 112 -15.01 -1.10 -11.54
C THR A 112 -15.81 -1.56 -10.32
N LEU A 113 -15.29 -1.33 -9.11
CA LEU A 113 -15.95 -1.75 -7.88
C LEU A 113 -17.20 -0.89 -7.64
N PRO A 114 -18.37 -1.54 -7.48
CA PRO A 114 -19.65 -0.83 -7.47
C PRO A 114 -19.80 -0.01 -6.19
N ALA A 115 -20.32 1.21 -6.35
CA ALA A 115 -20.90 1.95 -5.25
C ALA A 115 -22.13 1.22 -4.71
N LYS A 116 -22.36 1.35 -3.41
CA LYS A 116 -23.56 0.85 -2.72
C LYS A 116 -24.21 2.01 -1.95
N ASP A 117 -25.42 1.79 -1.46
CA ASP A 117 -26.16 2.78 -0.66
C ASP A 117 -25.44 3.18 0.65
N ALA A 118 -24.49 2.35 1.11
CA ALA A 118 -23.65 2.59 2.28
C ALA A 118 -22.17 2.39 1.93
N PRO A 119 -21.24 3.08 2.63
CA PRO A 119 -19.82 2.91 2.37
C PRO A 119 -19.37 1.49 2.67
N VAL A 120 -18.43 1.00 1.87
CA VAL A 120 -18.03 -0.40 1.91
C VAL A 120 -16.55 -0.55 1.58
N VAL A 121 -15.92 -1.57 2.15
CA VAL A 121 -14.53 -1.92 1.88
C VAL A 121 -14.45 -3.23 1.11
N PHE A 122 -13.64 -3.22 0.05
CA PHE A 122 -13.21 -4.39 -0.69
C PHE A 122 -11.75 -4.68 -0.34
N LEU A 123 -11.46 -5.91 0.07
CA LEU A 123 -10.08 -6.38 0.29
C LEU A 123 -9.68 -7.28 -0.88
N CYS A 124 -8.74 -6.81 -1.69
CA CYS A 124 -8.43 -7.37 -3.01
C CYS A 124 -6.94 -7.73 -3.16
N THR A 125 -6.67 -8.75 -3.99
CA THR A 125 -5.34 -9.22 -4.38
C THR A 125 -5.41 -9.66 -5.84
N GLY A 126 -4.47 -9.24 -6.70
CA GLY A 126 -4.53 -9.51 -8.14
C GLY A 126 -5.78 -8.95 -8.83
N THR A 127 -6.71 -9.81 -9.23
CA THR A 127 -7.98 -9.38 -9.89
C THR A 127 -9.22 -9.82 -9.12
N ALA A 128 -9.05 -10.25 -7.87
CA ALA A 128 -10.12 -10.77 -7.03
C ALA A 128 -10.24 -10.00 -5.71
N CYS A 129 -11.45 -9.93 -5.17
CA CYS A 129 -11.73 -9.38 -3.86
C CYS A 129 -12.49 -10.38 -2.99
N GLN A 130 -12.29 -10.30 -1.68
CA GLN A 130 -13.17 -10.95 -0.71
C GLN A 130 -14.57 -10.30 -0.70
N PRO A 131 -15.60 -10.96 -0.13
CA PRO A 131 -16.92 -10.36 0.01
C PRO A 131 -16.83 -8.99 0.72
N PRO A 132 -17.40 -7.93 0.13
CA PRO A 132 -17.26 -6.58 0.66
C PRO A 132 -17.98 -6.41 1.99
N THR A 133 -17.46 -5.54 2.86
CA THR A 133 -18.04 -5.31 4.19
C THR A 133 -18.05 -3.83 4.59
N SER A 134 -19.09 -3.43 5.31
CA SER A 134 -19.25 -2.13 5.95
C SER A 134 -19.11 -2.21 7.47
N ILE A 135 -18.59 -3.32 8.00
CA ILE A 135 -18.47 -3.57 9.44
C ILE A 135 -16.99 -3.49 9.85
N ALA A 136 -16.65 -2.53 10.71
CA ALA A 136 -15.27 -2.25 11.13
C ALA A 136 -14.57 -3.48 11.73
N ASP A 137 -15.22 -4.22 12.63
CA ASP A 137 -14.62 -5.40 13.26
C ASP A 137 -14.35 -6.52 12.27
N ARG A 138 -15.24 -6.68 11.28
CA ARG A 138 -15.04 -7.65 10.20
C ARG A 138 -13.83 -7.28 9.34
N ILE A 139 -13.65 -6.00 9.01
CA ILE A 139 -12.45 -5.50 8.31
C ILE A 139 -11.19 -5.89 9.08
N ARG A 140 -11.16 -5.62 10.40
CA ARG A 140 -10.00 -5.94 11.24
C ARG A 140 -9.68 -7.43 11.25
N SER A 141 -10.69 -8.30 11.28
CA SER A 141 -10.50 -9.75 11.27
C SER A 141 -10.01 -10.32 9.92
N MET A 142 -10.36 -9.65 8.81
CA MET A 142 -9.98 -10.07 7.46
C MET A 142 -8.56 -9.60 7.11
N LEU A 143 -8.06 -8.56 7.77
CA LEU A 143 -6.68 -8.10 7.71
C LEU A 143 -5.85 -8.94 8.69
N LYS A 144 -4.80 -9.59 8.20
CA LYS A 144 -3.85 -10.38 8.99
C LYS A 144 -2.47 -9.77 8.91
#